data_AF-A0A8C1LVQ7-F1
#
_entry.id   AF-A0A8C1LVQ7-F1
#
_cell.length_a   1.000
_cell.length_b   1.000
_cell.length_c   1.000
_cell.angle_alpha   90.00
_cell.angle_beta   90.00
_cell.angle_gamma   90.00
#
_symmetry.space_group_name_H-M   'P 1'
#
loop_
_entity.id
_entity.type
_entity.pdbx_description
1 polymer ?
#
loop_
_entity_poly.entity_id
_entity_poly.type
_entity_poly.pdbx_seq_one_letter_code
_entity_poly.pdbx_strand_id
1 'polypeptide(L)'
;MICAADGCVLALRDGSAGVLRNLAYHLVKAGQKDVVLLEKSQLTAGSTWHAVHTRVRGHIKLSEQLEAETGQAVGFHQPGSGRAQISDDQNTLAPDATVPHRPEKIQQLFPLLNMDKVLAGLYNPGDGHIDPYSLTMAQIYYPAPTPHGTIRANRIVNATGLATPTRQTTPPHDRPHLFIGPHPHNASPVRRQERDGLLFGPYEKEEKMKLQDSWVRDRVPPGFGKELFESDLDRIMDHVERAMEMVLVLKNADIINSVSGPITYTPDLLPMIGPHQGARNYWTAIGFSSIRQGKARVCRVIDRCVACDLIECDPNRYAHWTSVPYLCARESYGFNNVVGYPKEERFAGRPTDRVSGVYELLKDRCSMGFHAGWEQPHYFHKPGDDTGYKPSFRRTNWFGPVGRECKLVMEGVGVIDLSPFGKFIVKGEDSHRLLDRVFANTLPKVRERETERERATDRERETERDRATDRERERERERDSSVFE
;
A
#
# COMPACT_ATOMS: atom_id res chain seq x y z
N MET A 1 -15.27 33.39 -11.02
CA MET A 1 -16.53 32.67 -11.32
C MET A 1 -16.48 31.35 -10.54
N ILE A 2 -17.44 31.07 -9.65
CA ILE A 2 -17.52 29.76 -8.98
C ILE A 2 -18.29 28.86 -9.93
N CYS A 3 -17.62 27.92 -10.59
CA CYS A 3 -18.32 26.86 -11.31
C CYS A 3 -18.80 25.86 -10.25
N ALA A 4 -20.10 25.89 -9.95
CA ALA A 4 -20.73 24.83 -9.18
C ALA A 4 -20.82 23.60 -10.09
N ALA A 5 -19.96 22.61 -9.86
CA ALA A 5 -20.19 21.28 -10.37
C ALA A 5 -21.00 20.55 -9.28
N ASP A 6 -22.21 20.11 -9.61
CA ASP A 6 -23.01 19.28 -8.70
C ASP A 6 -22.50 17.81 -8.65
N GLY A 7 -21.27 17.56 -9.10
CA GLY A 7 -20.65 16.24 -9.24
C GLY A 7 -19.31 16.04 -8.53
N CYS A 8 -18.69 14.90 -8.82
CA CYS A 8 -17.44 14.43 -8.24
C CYS A 8 -16.24 15.13 -8.89
N VAL A 9 -15.42 15.85 -8.12
CA VAL A 9 -14.19 16.43 -8.64
C VAL A 9 -13.05 15.44 -8.46
N LEU A 10 -12.37 15.14 -9.55
CA LEU A 10 -11.24 14.23 -9.62
C LEU A 10 -9.95 15.03 -9.86
N ALA A 11 -9.27 15.46 -8.81
CA ALA A 11 -8.13 16.34 -8.97
C ALA A 11 -7.08 16.17 -7.86
N LEU A 12 -5.82 15.93 -8.24
CA LEU A 12 -4.80 16.98 -8.45
C LEU A 12 -3.47 16.35 -8.95
N ARG A 13 -2.63 17.17 -9.62
CA ARG A 13 -1.16 17.15 -9.86
C ARG A 13 -0.35 15.85 -10.18
N ASP A 14 0.31 15.84 -11.35
CA ASP A 14 1.54 15.11 -11.75
C ASP A 14 1.51 13.77 -12.49
N GLY A 15 0.51 13.55 -13.34
CA GLY A 15 0.73 12.63 -14.45
C GLY A 15 1.00 11.17 -14.03
N SER A 16 0.34 10.73 -12.96
CA SER A 16 -0.30 9.40 -12.94
C SER A 16 -1.63 9.42 -13.73
N ALA A 17 -1.66 10.20 -14.82
CA ALA A 17 -2.86 10.53 -15.59
C ALA A 17 -3.63 9.28 -16.03
N GLY A 18 -2.95 8.15 -16.25
CA GLY A 18 -3.60 6.90 -16.61
C GLY A 18 -4.53 6.30 -15.54
N VAL A 19 -4.35 6.58 -14.25
CA VAL A 19 -5.26 6.09 -13.18
C VAL A 19 -6.43 7.05 -12.98
N LEU A 20 -6.16 8.36 -12.91
CA LEU A 20 -7.19 9.41 -12.86
C LEU A 20 -8.13 9.34 -14.05
N ARG A 21 -7.57 9.14 -15.26
CA ARG A 21 -8.35 9.02 -16.49
C ARG A 21 -9.19 7.77 -16.53
N ASN A 22 -8.61 6.64 -16.12
CA ASN A 22 -9.38 5.41 -16.04
C ASN A 22 -10.55 5.57 -15.07
N LEU A 23 -10.32 6.18 -13.90
CA LEU A 23 -11.37 6.46 -12.95
C LEU A 23 -12.43 7.44 -13.50
N ALA A 24 -12.03 8.55 -14.10
CA ALA A 24 -12.95 9.49 -14.74
C ALA A 24 -13.77 8.82 -15.84
N TYR A 25 -13.12 8.05 -16.72
CA TYR A 25 -13.74 7.27 -17.79
C TYR A 25 -14.80 6.32 -17.22
N HIS A 26 -14.48 5.57 -16.17
CA HIS A 26 -15.42 4.64 -15.56
C HIS A 26 -16.58 5.35 -14.84
N LEU A 27 -16.33 6.46 -14.14
CA LEU A 27 -17.38 7.25 -13.50
C LEU A 27 -18.37 7.80 -14.54
N VAL A 28 -17.86 8.38 -15.62
CA VAL A 28 -18.69 8.90 -16.72
C VAL A 28 -19.45 7.76 -17.40
N LYS A 29 -18.80 6.63 -17.67
CA LYS A 29 -19.44 5.43 -18.26
C LYS A 29 -20.50 4.82 -17.34
N ALA A 30 -20.36 4.96 -16.03
CA ALA A 30 -21.36 4.59 -15.03
C ALA A 30 -22.49 5.63 -14.87
N GLY A 31 -22.47 6.72 -15.63
CA GLY A 31 -23.52 7.75 -15.64
C GLY A 31 -23.31 8.88 -14.63
N GLN A 32 -22.16 8.97 -13.97
CA GLN A 32 -21.83 10.13 -13.13
C GLN A 32 -21.72 11.39 -13.98
N LYS A 33 -22.42 12.44 -13.56
CA LYS A 33 -22.38 13.76 -14.17
C LYS A 33 -21.37 14.66 -13.47
N ASP A 34 -20.98 15.73 -14.16
CA ASP A 34 -20.11 16.79 -13.65
C ASP A 34 -18.79 16.29 -13.06
N VAL A 35 -18.19 15.29 -13.73
CA VAL A 35 -16.86 14.78 -13.41
C VAL A 35 -15.82 15.74 -13.95
N VAL A 36 -15.08 16.39 -13.06
CA VAL A 36 -14.05 17.38 -13.43
C VAL A 36 -12.67 16.82 -13.12
N LEU A 37 -11.79 16.78 -14.13
CA LEU A 37 -10.39 16.41 -13.97
C LEU A 37 -9.50 17.67 -13.97
N LEU A 38 -8.67 17.84 -12.94
CA LEU A 38 -7.68 18.93 -12.91
C LEU A 38 -6.26 18.38 -13.02
N GLU A 39 -5.55 18.82 -14.05
CA GLU A 39 -4.13 18.56 -14.28
C GLU A 39 -3.34 19.87 -14.15
N LYS A 40 -2.12 19.80 -13.60
CA LYS A 40 -1.27 20.97 -13.33
C LYS A 40 -0.77 21.62 -14.62
N SER A 41 -0.35 20.81 -15.59
CA SER A 41 0.24 21.29 -16.84
C SER A 41 -0.43 20.63 -18.03
N GLN A 42 0.00 19.42 -18.36
CA GLN A 42 -0.54 18.62 -19.44
C GLN A 42 -0.69 17.19 -18.99
N LEU A 43 -1.57 16.48 -19.69
CA LEU A 43 -1.80 15.07 -19.45
C LEU A 43 -0.49 14.29 -19.64
N THR A 44 -0.35 13.23 -18.84
CA THR A 44 0.85 12.38 -18.77
C THR A 44 2.13 13.08 -18.29
N ALA A 45 2.09 14.29 -17.72
CA ALA A 45 3.32 15.05 -17.41
C ALA A 45 4.21 14.56 -16.25
N GLY A 46 3.86 13.50 -15.53
CA GLY A 46 4.75 12.89 -14.53
C GLY A 46 5.04 11.44 -14.87
N SER A 47 4.93 10.50 -13.93
CA SER A 47 5.55 9.18 -14.16
C SER A 47 4.97 8.35 -15.33
N THR A 48 3.78 8.69 -15.82
CA THR A 48 3.10 7.93 -16.89
C THR A 48 3.84 7.97 -18.23
N TRP A 49 4.39 9.12 -18.67
CA TRP A 49 4.92 9.21 -20.05
C TRP A 49 6.20 8.40 -20.27
N HIS A 50 7.03 8.23 -19.24
CA HIS A 50 8.29 7.49 -19.31
C HIS A 50 8.14 6.05 -18.80
N ALA A 51 6.91 5.61 -18.51
CA ALA A 51 6.67 4.30 -17.96
C ALA A 51 6.86 3.21 -19.02
N VAL A 52 7.59 2.16 -18.66
CA VAL A 52 7.75 0.98 -19.52
C VAL A 52 6.71 -0.05 -19.08
N HIS A 53 5.58 -0.06 -19.77
CA HIS A 53 4.45 -0.91 -19.42
C HIS A 53 4.74 -2.37 -19.73
N THR A 54 4.65 -3.24 -18.72
CA THR A 54 4.66 -4.69 -18.91
C THR A 54 3.68 -5.36 -17.96
N ARG A 55 2.99 -6.39 -18.48
CA ARG A 55 1.91 -7.13 -17.82
C ARG A 55 0.66 -6.30 -17.50
N VAL A 56 -0.29 -6.29 -18.43
CA VAL A 56 -1.61 -5.65 -18.39
C VAL A 56 -2.69 -6.65 -17.91
N ARG A 57 -2.36 -7.50 -16.92
CA ARG A 57 -3.30 -8.49 -16.37
C ARG A 57 -4.53 -7.77 -15.75
N GLY A 58 -5.72 -8.08 -16.26
CA GLY A 58 -6.99 -7.45 -15.83
C GLY A 58 -7.45 -6.24 -16.66
N HIS A 59 -6.60 -5.71 -17.55
CA HIS A 59 -6.94 -4.62 -18.47
C HIS A 59 -7.05 -5.04 -19.93
N ILE A 60 -6.65 -6.27 -20.27
CA ILE A 60 -6.72 -6.83 -21.63
C ILE A 60 -8.05 -6.48 -22.31
N LYS A 61 -9.17 -6.84 -21.67
CA LYS A 61 -10.52 -6.59 -22.21
C LYS A 61 -10.85 -5.11 -22.37
N LEU A 62 -10.44 -4.25 -21.43
CA LEU A 62 -10.73 -2.82 -21.53
C LEU A 62 -9.87 -2.17 -22.61
N SER A 63 -8.58 -2.51 -22.69
CA SER A 63 -7.67 -2.00 -23.71
C SER A 63 -8.12 -2.40 -25.12
N GLU A 64 -8.57 -3.64 -25.29
CA GLU A 64 -9.17 -4.12 -26.55
C GLU A 64 -10.46 -3.36 -26.91
N GLN A 65 -11.31 -3.08 -25.91
CA GLN A 65 -12.55 -2.33 -26.11
C GLN A 65 -12.32 -0.85 -26.41
N LEU A 66 -11.31 -0.23 -25.81
CA LEU A 66 -11.06 1.22 -25.94
C LEU A 66 -10.82 1.63 -27.39
N GLU A 67 -10.07 0.84 -28.16
CA GLU A 67 -9.82 1.14 -29.56
C GLU A 67 -11.12 1.07 -30.38
N ALA A 68 -11.94 0.05 -30.17
CA ALA A 68 -13.25 -0.06 -30.82
C ALA A 68 -14.23 1.05 -30.41
N GLU A 69 -14.18 1.48 -29.14
CA GLU A 69 -15.08 2.48 -28.57
C GLU A 69 -14.72 3.91 -29.02
N THR A 70 -13.43 4.19 -29.19
CA THR A 70 -12.91 5.56 -29.36
C THR A 70 -12.28 5.81 -30.73
N GLY A 71 -12.01 4.75 -31.51
CA GLY A 71 -11.28 4.83 -32.77
C GLY A 71 -9.80 5.19 -32.63
N GLN A 72 -9.27 5.29 -31.40
CA GLN A 72 -7.87 5.60 -31.14
C GLN A 72 -7.09 4.32 -30.86
N ALA A 73 -6.03 4.10 -31.65
CA ALA A 73 -5.09 3.02 -31.41
C ALA A 73 -4.40 3.22 -30.05
N VAL A 74 -4.46 2.22 -29.18
CA VAL A 74 -3.84 2.26 -27.85
C VAL A 74 -2.44 1.65 -27.80
N GLY A 75 -1.98 1.08 -28.93
CA GLY A 75 -0.66 0.45 -29.04
C GLY A 75 -0.52 -0.76 -28.13
N PHE A 76 -1.55 -1.61 -28.04
CA PHE A 76 -1.53 -2.80 -27.18
C PHE A 76 -0.95 -4.02 -27.93
N HIS A 77 0.25 -4.44 -27.54
CA HIS A 77 0.95 -5.59 -28.11
C HIS A 77 0.83 -6.77 -27.14
N GLN A 78 0.34 -7.92 -27.61
CA GLN A 78 -0.02 -9.07 -26.78
C GLN A 78 0.80 -10.36 -27.08
N PRO A 79 2.14 -10.34 -27.07
CA PRO A 79 2.95 -11.55 -27.28
C PRO A 79 2.88 -12.56 -26.11
N GLY A 80 2.23 -12.19 -25.02
CA GLY A 80 2.27 -12.88 -23.73
C GLY A 80 3.42 -12.39 -22.86
N SER A 81 3.53 -12.95 -21.66
CA SER A 81 4.56 -12.57 -20.69
C SER A 81 5.11 -13.78 -19.94
N GLY A 82 6.42 -14.00 -20.04
CA GLY A 82 7.14 -15.09 -19.36
C GLY A 82 7.92 -14.64 -18.12
N ARG A 83 8.12 -15.54 -17.15
CA ARG A 83 9.19 -15.48 -16.14
C ARG A 83 9.99 -16.77 -16.22
N ALA A 84 11.30 -16.68 -16.37
CA ALA A 84 12.18 -17.85 -16.40
C ALA A 84 12.72 -18.14 -14.99
N GLN A 85 12.74 -19.41 -14.63
CA GLN A 85 13.37 -19.92 -13.42
C GLN A 85 14.80 -20.37 -13.75
N ILE A 86 15.76 -19.88 -12.96
CA ILE A 86 17.19 -20.14 -13.15
C ILE A 86 17.91 -20.71 -11.92
N SER A 87 17.17 -20.90 -10.82
CA SER A 87 17.66 -21.53 -9.58
C SER A 87 16.74 -22.68 -9.17
N ASP A 88 17.29 -23.65 -8.47
CA ASP A 88 16.63 -24.87 -7.99
C ASP A 88 15.64 -24.64 -6.83
N ASP A 89 15.32 -23.37 -6.51
CA ASP A 89 14.33 -23.04 -5.48
C ASP A 89 12.95 -23.56 -5.91
N GLN A 90 12.60 -24.72 -5.37
CA GLN A 90 11.65 -25.67 -5.96
C GLN A 90 10.18 -25.24 -6.04
N ASN A 91 9.79 -24.00 -5.77
CA ASN A 91 8.39 -23.60 -5.86
C ASN A 91 8.24 -22.08 -5.99
N THR A 92 8.42 -21.51 -7.18
CA THR A 92 7.74 -20.23 -7.41
C THR A 92 6.25 -20.53 -7.51
N LEU A 93 5.50 -20.26 -6.43
CA LEU A 93 4.04 -20.40 -6.41
C LEU A 93 3.49 -19.69 -7.65
N ALA A 94 2.96 -20.47 -8.59
CA ALA A 94 2.25 -19.94 -9.73
C ALA A 94 0.94 -19.35 -9.18
N PRO A 95 0.71 -18.02 -9.28
CA PRO A 95 -0.62 -17.51 -8.99
C PRO A 95 -1.60 -18.16 -9.97
N ASP A 96 -2.85 -18.39 -9.52
CA ASP A 96 -3.90 -19.29 -10.03
C ASP A 96 -4.21 -19.31 -11.55
N ALA A 97 -3.53 -18.52 -12.37
CA ALA A 97 -3.70 -18.45 -13.82
C ALA A 97 -2.39 -18.53 -14.63
N THR A 98 -1.29 -18.99 -14.03
CA THR A 98 0.04 -19.01 -14.65
C THR A 98 0.44 -20.45 -14.98
N VAL A 99 0.72 -20.73 -16.25
CA VAL A 99 1.02 -22.10 -16.69
C VAL A 99 2.53 -22.35 -16.55
N PRO A 100 2.95 -23.34 -15.73
CA PRO A 100 4.33 -23.78 -15.73
C PRO A 100 4.63 -24.50 -17.04
N HIS A 101 5.71 -24.08 -17.69
CA HIS A 101 6.18 -24.65 -18.94
C HIS A 101 7.60 -25.18 -18.78
N ARG A 102 7.86 -26.27 -19.50
CA ARG A 102 9.21 -26.82 -19.64
C ARG A 102 10.10 -25.88 -20.47
N PRO A 103 11.43 -25.94 -20.31
CA PRO A 103 12.38 -25.08 -21.04
C PRO A 103 12.16 -25.04 -22.56
N GLU A 104 11.77 -26.15 -23.18
CA GLU A 104 11.59 -26.22 -24.65
C GLU A 104 10.50 -25.26 -25.13
N LYS A 105 9.40 -25.14 -24.35
CA LYS A 105 8.33 -24.20 -24.68
C LYS A 105 8.76 -22.74 -24.47
N ILE A 106 9.63 -22.47 -23.49
CA ILE A 106 10.20 -21.14 -23.28
C ILE A 106 11.12 -20.75 -24.44
N GLN A 107 11.96 -21.68 -24.92
CA GLN A 107 12.82 -21.45 -26.09
C GLN A 107 11.99 -21.19 -27.35
N GLN A 108 10.87 -21.91 -27.55
CA GLN A 108 9.95 -21.63 -28.67
C GLN A 108 9.32 -20.23 -28.58
N LEU A 109 8.96 -19.79 -27.37
CA LEU A 109 8.33 -18.48 -27.16
C LEU A 109 9.34 -17.33 -27.23
N PHE A 110 10.60 -17.56 -26.84
CA PHE A 110 11.66 -16.56 -26.89
C PHE A 110 12.99 -17.18 -27.36
N PRO A 111 13.18 -17.33 -28.69
CA PRO A 111 14.34 -18.04 -29.27
C PRO A 111 15.70 -17.41 -28.97
N LEU A 112 15.73 -16.12 -28.64
CA LEU A 112 16.96 -15.37 -28.34
C LEU A 112 17.45 -15.56 -26.89
N LEU A 113 16.72 -16.30 -26.07
CA LEU A 113 17.10 -16.59 -24.69
C LEU A 113 18.23 -17.63 -24.65
N ASN A 114 19.26 -17.34 -23.88
CA ASN A 114 20.22 -18.37 -23.50
C ASN A 114 19.57 -19.37 -22.53
N MET A 115 19.52 -20.64 -22.93
CA MET A 115 18.84 -21.71 -22.22
C MET A 115 19.73 -22.45 -21.21
N ASP A 116 21.05 -22.17 -21.15
CA ASP A 116 22.04 -22.90 -20.34
C ASP A 116 21.63 -23.09 -18.87
N LYS A 117 20.95 -22.09 -18.30
CA LYS A 117 20.55 -22.05 -16.88
C LYS A 117 19.03 -22.06 -16.68
N VAL A 118 18.23 -22.24 -17.73
CA VAL A 118 16.77 -22.15 -17.63
C VAL A 118 16.19 -23.51 -17.24
N LEU A 119 15.58 -23.58 -16.06
CA LEU A 119 15.02 -24.82 -15.50
C LEU A 119 13.52 -24.98 -15.82
N ALA A 120 12.79 -23.88 -15.81
CA ALA A 120 11.36 -23.82 -16.11
C ALA A 120 10.96 -22.38 -16.46
N GLY A 121 9.71 -22.18 -16.87
CA GLY A 121 9.16 -20.84 -16.97
C GLY A 121 7.66 -20.76 -16.71
N LEU A 122 7.22 -19.60 -16.28
CA LEU A 122 5.84 -19.23 -16.03
C LEU A 122 5.37 -18.32 -17.15
N TYR A 123 4.38 -18.73 -17.95
CA TYR A 123 3.88 -17.96 -19.08
C TYR A 123 2.41 -17.56 -18.92
N ASN A 124 2.11 -16.33 -19.33
CA ASN A 124 0.76 -15.78 -19.39
C ASN A 124 0.44 -15.36 -20.83
N PRO A 125 -0.45 -16.08 -21.55
CA PRO A 125 -0.91 -15.68 -22.87
C PRO A 125 -1.84 -14.45 -22.80
N GLY A 126 -1.95 -13.70 -23.90
CA GLY A 126 -2.82 -12.52 -24.04
C GLY A 126 -2.35 -11.27 -23.28
N ASP A 127 -1.28 -11.40 -22.50
CA ASP A 127 -0.62 -10.31 -21.80
C ASP A 127 0.46 -9.64 -22.68
N GLY A 128 1.01 -8.51 -22.26
CA GLY A 128 2.08 -7.86 -22.99
C GLY A 128 2.38 -6.43 -22.53
N HIS A 129 2.48 -5.50 -23.48
CA HIS A 129 2.80 -4.09 -23.23
C HIS A 129 1.87 -3.17 -24.01
N ILE A 130 1.68 -1.95 -23.50
CA ILE A 130 0.80 -0.94 -24.08
C ILE A 130 1.47 0.43 -24.04
N ASP A 131 1.17 1.32 -24.98
CA ASP A 131 1.69 2.69 -24.96
C ASP A 131 0.98 3.51 -23.85
N PRO A 132 1.71 4.01 -22.83
CA PRO A 132 1.14 4.85 -21.78
C PRO A 132 0.41 6.06 -22.30
N TYR A 133 0.97 6.70 -23.32
CA TYR A 133 0.49 7.97 -23.82
C TYR A 133 -0.82 7.75 -24.57
N SER A 134 -0.81 6.86 -25.56
CA SER A 134 -1.99 6.52 -26.34
C SER A 134 -3.12 5.94 -25.50
N LEU A 135 -2.81 5.03 -24.55
CA LEU A 135 -3.82 4.53 -23.60
C LEU A 135 -4.47 5.66 -22.80
N THR A 136 -3.65 6.63 -22.35
CA THR A 136 -4.15 7.76 -21.59
C THR A 136 -5.02 8.65 -22.46
N MET A 137 -4.66 8.87 -23.73
CA MET A 137 -5.43 9.72 -24.65
C MET A 137 -6.75 9.09 -25.09
N ALA A 138 -6.77 7.78 -25.33
CA ALA A 138 -7.99 7.05 -25.69
C ALA A 138 -9.07 7.13 -24.61
N GLN A 139 -8.71 7.32 -23.34
CA GLN A 139 -9.68 7.41 -22.23
C GLN A 139 -10.34 8.80 -22.06
N ILE A 140 -10.18 9.72 -23.02
CA ILE A 140 -10.85 11.03 -22.99
C ILE A 140 -12.15 11.00 -23.79
N TYR A 141 -13.26 11.21 -23.09
CA TYR A 141 -14.47 11.70 -23.72
C TYR A 141 -14.53 13.22 -23.61
N TYR A 142 -14.44 13.90 -24.76
CA TYR A 142 -14.76 15.33 -24.94
C TYR A 142 -14.10 16.29 -23.94
N PRO A 143 -12.83 16.71 -24.14
CA PRO A 143 -12.21 17.70 -23.27
C PRO A 143 -12.88 19.05 -23.47
N ALA A 144 -13.66 19.49 -22.47
CA ALA A 144 -14.15 20.86 -22.39
C ALA A 144 -13.28 21.66 -21.41
N PRO A 145 -12.58 22.72 -21.85
CA PRO A 145 -11.81 23.56 -20.94
C PRO A 145 -12.76 24.30 -19.99
N THR A 146 -12.56 24.11 -18.69
CA THR A 146 -13.25 24.91 -17.66
C THR A 146 -12.45 26.19 -17.38
N PRO A 147 -13.09 27.36 -17.22
CA PRO A 147 -12.40 28.59 -16.80
C PRO A 147 -11.60 28.38 -15.50
N HIS A 148 -10.42 28.98 -15.40
CA HIS A 148 -9.64 28.99 -14.16
C HIS A 148 -10.46 29.65 -13.03
N GLY A 149 -10.48 29.03 -11.85
CA GLY A 149 -11.23 29.54 -10.71
C GLY A 149 -11.46 28.51 -9.62
N THR A 150 -12.38 28.83 -8.70
CA THR A 150 -12.77 27.94 -7.61
C THR A 150 -13.83 26.96 -8.08
N ILE A 151 -13.63 25.67 -7.78
CA ILE A 151 -14.57 24.59 -8.06
C ILE A 151 -15.11 24.07 -6.72
N ARG A 152 -16.44 23.92 -6.62
CA ARG A 152 -17.07 23.22 -5.51
C ARG A 152 -17.27 21.76 -5.90
N ALA A 153 -17.01 20.86 -4.95
CA ALA A 153 -17.02 19.42 -5.17
C ALA A 153 -17.74 18.70 -4.02
N ASN A 154 -18.57 17.72 -4.36
CA ASN A 154 -19.18 16.83 -3.36
C ASN A 154 -18.19 15.79 -2.82
N ARG A 155 -17.18 15.45 -3.65
CA ARG A 155 -16.11 14.49 -3.35
C ARG A 155 -14.85 14.90 -4.07
N ILE A 156 -13.71 14.65 -3.44
CA ILE A 156 -12.38 14.85 -4.00
C ILE A 156 -11.64 13.51 -4.00
N VAL A 157 -11.02 13.18 -5.12
CA VAL A 157 -10.10 12.04 -5.22
C VAL A 157 -8.70 12.54 -5.52
N ASN A 158 -7.77 12.28 -4.60
CA ASN A 158 -6.36 12.55 -4.78
C ASN A 158 -5.70 11.39 -5.53
N ALA A 159 -5.09 11.70 -6.68
CA ALA A 159 -4.20 10.79 -7.39
C ALA A 159 -2.97 11.53 -7.93
N THR A 160 -2.36 12.32 -7.04
CA THR A 160 -1.30 13.28 -7.36
C THR A 160 0.10 12.67 -7.55
N GLY A 161 0.21 11.36 -7.78
CA GLY A 161 1.51 10.71 -8.01
C GLY A 161 2.63 11.17 -7.05
N LEU A 162 3.67 11.78 -7.61
CA LEU A 162 4.89 12.23 -6.91
C LEU A 162 4.64 13.48 -6.06
N ALA A 163 3.65 14.29 -6.41
CA ALA A 163 3.34 15.55 -5.77
C ALA A 163 2.35 15.45 -4.62
N THR A 164 2.08 14.23 -4.14
CA THR A 164 1.22 14.01 -3.00
C THR A 164 1.71 14.83 -1.80
N PRO A 165 0.94 15.84 -1.36
CA PRO A 165 1.43 16.74 -0.34
C PRO A 165 1.63 15.98 0.96
N THR A 166 2.89 15.88 1.38
CA THR A 166 3.27 15.43 2.73
C THR A 166 2.85 16.45 3.81
N ARG A 167 2.33 17.62 3.42
CA ARG A 167 1.84 18.69 4.31
C ARG A 167 0.79 19.53 3.59
N GLN A 168 -0.49 19.46 3.98
CA GLN A 168 -1.25 20.68 4.34
C GLN A 168 -2.71 20.52 4.81
N THR A 169 -3.34 19.35 4.79
CA THR A 169 -4.75 19.26 5.26
C THR A 169 -5.08 18.08 6.16
N THR A 170 -4.16 17.14 6.34
CA THR A 170 -4.30 16.05 7.31
C THR A 170 -3.39 16.30 8.54
N PRO A 171 -3.85 16.00 9.76
CA PRO A 171 -3.01 16.01 10.96
C PRO A 171 -1.67 15.30 10.71
N PRO A 172 -0.58 15.65 11.41
CA PRO A 172 0.75 15.07 11.19
C PRO A 172 0.80 13.53 11.19
N HIS A 173 -0.20 12.88 11.78
CA HIS A 173 -0.39 11.43 11.90
C HIS A 173 -1.13 10.77 10.72
N ASP A 174 -1.68 11.56 9.79
CA ASP A 174 -2.63 11.16 8.73
C ASP A 174 -2.08 11.51 7.33
N ARG A 175 -0.76 11.50 7.16
CA ARG A 175 -0.10 11.88 5.90
C ARG A 175 -0.06 10.69 4.94
N PRO A 176 -0.31 10.87 3.64
CA PRO A 176 -0.04 9.82 2.67
C PRO A 176 1.46 9.47 2.69
N HIS A 177 1.73 8.20 2.94
CA HIS A 177 3.05 7.65 3.18
C HIS A 177 3.67 7.18 1.86
N LEU A 178 4.39 8.10 1.22
CA LEU A 178 4.97 7.88 -0.11
C LEU A 178 6.45 8.29 -0.14
N PHE A 179 7.23 7.55 -0.89
CA PHE A 179 8.58 7.92 -1.29
C PHE A 179 8.71 7.91 -2.81
N ILE A 180 9.74 8.61 -3.30
CA ILE A 180 9.98 8.75 -4.74
C ILE A 180 11.33 8.10 -5.05
N GLY A 181 11.30 7.04 -5.85
CA GLY A 181 12.50 6.34 -6.32
C GLY A 181 12.65 6.47 -7.83
N PRO A 182 13.85 6.26 -8.39
CA PRO A 182 14.05 6.15 -9.83
C PRO A 182 13.24 4.98 -10.39
N HIS A 183 12.96 5.04 -11.68
CA HIS A 183 12.30 4.03 -12.48
C HIS A 183 13.32 2.95 -12.78
N PRO A 184 13.05 1.72 -12.38
CA PRO A 184 13.89 0.58 -12.70
C PRO A 184 13.01 -0.42 -13.42
N HIS A 185 13.40 -0.74 -14.64
CA HIS A 185 12.89 -1.96 -15.25
C HIS A 185 13.38 -3.15 -14.39
N ASN A 186 12.82 -4.35 -14.41
CA ASN A 186 12.90 -5.23 -13.23
C ASN A 186 14.22 -6.04 -12.94
N ALA A 187 14.53 -6.39 -11.67
CA ALA A 187 15.49 -7.42 -11.18
C ALA A 187 15.17 -8.85 -11.63
N SER A 188 15.15 -9.02 -12.92
CA SER A 188 15.08 -10.21 -13.74
C SER A 188 14.58 -9.60 -15.02
N PRO A 189 15.46 -9.41 -16.01
CA PRO A 189 15.31 -8.36 -17.01
C PRO A 189 13.94 -8.50 -17.67
N VAL A 190 13.08 -7.52 -17.43
CA VAL A 190 11.87 -7.36 -18.22
C VAL A 190 12.38 -6.96 -19.58
N ARG A 191 12.51 -7.95 -20.46
CA ARG A 191 12.87 -7.75 -21.85
C ARG A 191 11.58 -7.69 -22.62
N ARG A 192 11.32 -6.56 -23.26
CA ARG A 192 10.31 -6.48 -24.29
C ARG A 192 10.96 -6.02 -25.58
N GLN A 193 10.35 -6.42 -26.68
CA GLN A 193 10.66 -5.85 -27.96
C GLN A 193 10.22 -4.38 -27.96
N GLU A 194 11.11 -3.51 -28.43
CA GLU A 194 10.83 -2.10 -28.72
C GLU A 194 11.24 -1.87 -30.18
N ARG A 195 10.24 -1.81 -31.07
CA ARG A 195 10.46 -1.85 -32.52
C ARG A 195 11.27 -3.10 -32.90
N ASP A 196 12.43 -2.94 -33.54
CA ASP A 196 13.33 -4.04 -33.88
C ASP A 196 14.45 -4.24 -32.85
N GLY A 197 14.39 -3.52 -31.73
CA GLY A 197 15.33 -3.59 -30.62
C GLY A 197 14.76 -4.23 -29.36
N LEU A 198 15.54 -4.17 -28.28
CA LEU A 198 15.18 -4.67 -26.96
C LEU A 198 15.17 -3.54 -25.95
N LEU A 199 14.12 -3.48 -25.14
CA LEU A 199 14.07 -2.66 -23.95
C LEU A 199 14.18 -3.57 -22.74
N PHE A 200 15.15 -3.28 -21.88
CA PHE A 200 15.27 -3.92 -20.58
C PHE A 200 15.64 -2.92 -19.50
N GLY A 201 15.59 -3.39 -18.27
CA GLY A 201 16.47 -2.87 -17.24
C GLY A 201 16.18 -3.51 -15.89
N PRO A 202 16.83 -3.02 -14.83
CA PRO A 202 17.00 -3.77 -13.58
C PRO A 202 16.52 -3.07 -12.30
N TYR A 203 16.07 -3.84 -11.30
CA TYR A 203 15.97 -3.36 -9.91
C TYR A 203 17.32 -3.67 -9.26
N GLU A 204 18.14 -2.65 -9.09
CA GLU A 204 19.38 -2.78 -8.34
C GLU A 204 19.12 -3.04 -6.85
N LYS A 205 20.14 -3.53 -6.16
CA LYS A 205 20.04 -3.79 -4.73
C LYS A 205 19.78 -2.51 -3.93
N GLU A 206 19.24 -2.66 -2.74
CA GLU A 206 18.83 -1.54 -1.87
C GLU A 206 19.96 -0.57 -1.54
N GLU A 207 21.21 -1.05 -1.49
CA GLU A 207 22.39 -0.24 -1.19
C GLU A 207 22.81 0.62 -2.38
N LYS A 208 22.52 0.15 -3.61
CA LYS A 208 22.85 0.86 -4.85
C LYS A 208 21.74 1.84 -5.25
N MET A 209 20.48 1.48 -5.04
CA MET A 209 19.35 2.29 -5.53
C MET A 209 19.35 3.72 -4.96
N LYS A 210 18.87 4.67 -5.76
CA LYS A 210 18.71 6.08 -5.34
C LYS A 210 17.26 6.34 -4.91
N LEU A 211 17.06 7.35 -4.07
CA LEU A 211 15.75 7.86 -3.68
C LEU A 211 15.81 9.37 -3.71
N GLN A 212 14.68 10.00 -3.99
CA GLN A 212 14.51 11.44 -3.84
C GLN A 212 14.06 11.74 -2.40
N ASP A 213 14.92 11.48 -1.43
CA ASP A 213 14.71 11.78 -0.01
C ASP A 213 14.47 13.29 0.23
N SER A 214 15.20 14.14 -0.49
CA SER A 214 15.00 15.59 -0.53
C SER A 214 13.58 15.96 -0.98
N TRP A 215 12.96 15.22 -1.90
CA TRP A 215 11.60 15.54 -2.37
C TRP A 215 10.54 15.15 -1.35
N VAL A 216 10.81 14.17 -0.50
CA VAL A 216 9.94 13.82 0.63
C VAL A 216 9.99 14.93 1.70
N ARG A 217 11.18 15.48 1.95
CA ARG A 217 11.43 16.53 2.96
C ARG A 217 10.98 17.92 2.50
N ASP A 218 11.41 18.30 1.31
CA ASP A 218 11.37 19.67 0.78
C ASP A 218 10.36 19.85 -0.36
N ARG A 219 9.62 18.78 -0.69
CA ARG A 219 8.63 18.67 -1.79
C ARG A 219 9.29 18.56 -3.17
N VAL A 220 8.52 18.07 -4.14
CA VAL A 220 8.92 18.04 -5.56
C VAL A 220 9.18 19.48 -6.05
N PRO A 221 10.34 19.77 -6.68
CA PRO A 221 10.69 21.08 -7.18
C PRO A 221 9.59 21.72 -8.04
N PRO A 222 9.27 23.02 -7.84
CA PRO A 222 8.39 23.75 -8.74
C PRO A 222 8.98 23.77 -10.15
N GLY A 223 8.19 23.35 -11.14
CA GLY A 223 8.61 23.30 -12.55
C GLY A 223 8.75 21.88 -13.09
N PHE A 224 9.11 20.91 -12.24
CA PHE A 224 9.30 19.52 -12.65
C PHE A 224 8.04 18.94 -13.33
N GLY A 225 8.20 18.43 -14.56
CA GLY A 225 7.16 17.79 -15.36
C GLY A 225 7.65 17.50 -16.80
N LYS A 226 7.45 16.27 -17.28
CA LYS A 226 8.09 15.72 -18.49
C LYS A 226 9.63 15.82 -18.47
N GLU A 227 10.21 15.64 -17.28
CA GLU A 227 11.66 15.64 -17.05
C GLU A 227 12.12 14.26 -16.58
N LEU A 228 13.37 13.92 -16.89
CA LEU A 228 14.08 12.74 -16.42
C LEU A 228 15.28 13.16 -15.57
N PHE A 229 15.71 12.28 -14.69
CA PHE A 229 17.01 12.38 -14.05
C PHE A 229 18.13 12.02 -15.02
N GLU A 230 19.33 12.45 -14.69
CA GLU A 230 20.54 12.00 -15.38
C GLU A 230 20.66 10.47 -15.28
N SER A 231 21.10 9.86 -16.38
CA SER A 231 21.32 8.43 -16.46
C SER A 231 22.54 8.04 -15.61
N ASP A 232 22.44 6.89 -14.95
CA ASP A 232 23.48 6.34 -14.08
C ASP A 232 23.66 4.86 -14.42
N LEU A 233 24.31 4.61 -15.56
CA LEU A 233 24.49 3.25 -16.09
C LEU A 233 25.43 2.43 -15.20
N ASP A 234 26.52 3.04 -14.71
CA ASP A 234 27.52 2.41 -13.86
C ASP A 234 26.91 1.71 -12.65
N ARG A 235 25.90 2.33 -12.02
CA ARG A 235 25.15 1.76 -10.91
C ARG A 235 24.48 0.42 -11.22
N ILE A 236 24.03 0.24 -12.47
CA ILE A 236 23.24 -0.90 -12.91
C ILE A 236 24.02 -1.89 -13.78
N MET A 237 25.32 -1.68 -14.00
CA MET A 237 26.12 -2.48 -14.94
C MET A 237 26.13 -3.97 -14.64
N ASP A 238 26.21 -4.38 -13.37
CA ASP A 238 26.12 -5.81 -12.99
C ASP A 238 24.88 -6.50 -13.60
N HIS A 239 23.76 -5.76 -13.68
CA HIS A 239 22.53 -6.28 -14.25
C HIS A 239 22.50 -6.22 -15.78
N VAL A 240 23.17 -5.23 -16.38
CA VAL A 240 23.36 -5.13 -17.84
C VAL A 240 24.20 -6.31 -18.33
N GLU A 241 25.31 -6.62 -17.65
CA GLU A 241 26.15 -7.79 -17.91
C GLU A 241 25.33 -9.09 -17.80
N ARG A 242 24.56 -9.24 -16.73
CA ARG A 242 23.68 -10.39 -16.57
C ARG A 242 22.61 -10.47 -17.66
N ALA A 243 22.12 -9.34 -18.15
CA ALA A 243 21.19 -9.31 -19.26
C ALA A 243 21.84 -9.81 -20.56
N MET A 244 23.08 -9.40 -20.83
CA MET A 244 23.90 -9.83 -21.97
C MET A 244 24.28 -11.32 -21.93
N GLU A 245 24.48 -11.90 -20.75
CA GLU A 245 24.70 -13.36 -20.61
C GLU A 245 23.47 -14.19 -20.99
N MET A 246 22.30 -13.63 -20.70
CA MET A 246 21.02 -14.32 -20.84
C MET A 246 20.36 -14.06 -22.19
N VAL A 247 20.67 -12.96 -22.89
CA VAL A 247 20.25 -12.69 -24.28
C VAL A 247 21.47 -12.20 -25.05
N LEU A 248 22.12 -13.14 -25.73
CA LEU A 248 23.46 -12.97 -26.29
C LEU A 248 23.55 -11.87 -27.34
N VAL A 249 22.47 -11.59 -28.07
CA VAL A 249 22.42 -10.52 -29.08
C VAL A 249 22.67 -9.13 -28.49
N LEU A 250 22.43 -8.93 -27.19
CA LEU A 250 22.70 -7.66 -26.51
C LEU A 250 24.20 -7.32 -26.45
N LYS A 251 25.10 -8.31 -26.55
CA LYS A 251 26.56 -8.08 -26.53
C LYS A 251 27.05 -7.27 -27.72
N ASN A 252 26.30 -7.30 -28.83
CA ASN A 252 26.65 -6.63 -30.08
C ASN A 252 25.72 -5.43 -30.37
N ALA A 253 24.84 -5.08 -29.44
CA ALA A 253 23.85 -4.03 -29.61
C ALA A 253 24.31 -2.73 -28.94
N ASP A 254 24.05 -1.59 -29.58
CA ASP A 254 24.32 -0.27 -29.01
C ASP A 254 23.15 0.21 -28.14
N ILE A 255 23.47 0.97 -27.08
CA ILE A 255 22.46 1.61 -26.24
C ILE A 255 22.01 2.90 -26.91
N ILE A 256 20.75 2.95 -27.32
CA ILE A 256 20.15 4.15 -27.93
C ILE A 256 19.74 5.19 -26.90
N ASN A 257 19.21 4.75 -25.75
CA ASN A 257 18.70 5.65 -24.72
C ASN A 257 18.70 5.00 -23.34
N SER A 258 18.81 5.82 -22.29
CA SER A 258 18.68 5.42 -20.89
C SER A 258 17.70 6.36 -20.18
N VAL A 259 16.61 5.79 -19.67
CA VAL A 259 15.49 6.54 -19.08
C VAL A 259 15.52 6.37 -17.57
N SER A 260 15.87 7.44 -16.85
CA SER A 260 15.84 7.49 -15.39
C SER A 260 14.75 8.47 -14.95
N GLY A 261 13.57 7.96 -14.57
CA GLY A 261 12.42 8.81 -14.20
C GLY A 261 11.90 8.51 -12.80
N PRO A 262 11.16 9.39 -12.13
CA PRO A 262 10.64 9.12 -10.80
C PRO A 262 9.39 8.20 -10.80
N ILE A 263 9.30 7.29 -9.82
CA ILE A 263 8.11 6.49 -9.48
C ILE A 263 7.74 6.72 -8.01
N THR A 264 6.45 6.84 -7.74
CA THR A 264 5.92 6.91 -6.39
C THR A 264 5.74 5.50 -5.82
N TYR A 265 6.39 5.25 -4.69
CA TYR A 265 6.29 3.99 -3.95
C TYR A 265 5.68 4.22 -2.57
N THR A 266 4.97 3.21 -2.10
CA THR A 266 4.62 3.01 -0.70
C THR A 266 5.62 2.03 -0.06
N PRO A 267 5.72 1.97 1.28
CA PRO A 267 6.58 1.02 1.98
C PRO A 267 6.40 -0.44 1.57
N ASP A 268 5.20 -0.87 1.20
CA ASP A 268 4.86 -2.24 0.80
C ASP A 268 4.74 -2.45 -0.72
N LEU A 269 5.11 -1.44 -1.53
CA LEU A 269 4.90 -1.36 -2.99
C LEU A 269 3.44 -1.32 -3.45
N LEU A 270 2.45 -1.49 -2.58
CA LEU A 270 1.03 -1.54 -2.93
C LEU A 270 0.42 -0.13 -2.93
N PRO A 271 -0.53 0.18 -3.82
CA PRO A 271 -1.12 1.51 -3.83
C PRO A 271 -2.01 1.77 -2.61
N MET A 272 -2.38 3.02 -2.42
CA MET A 272 -3.34 3.48 -1.42
C MET A 272 -4.62 3.92 -2.14
N ILE A 273 -5.64 3.05 -2.11
CA ILE A 273 -6.89 3.18 -2.86
C ILE A 273 -8.06 3.11 -1.90
N GLY A 274 -8.84 4.18 -1.78
CA GLY A 274 -10.06 4.16 -0.97
C GLY A 274 -10.37 5.49 -0.28
N PRO A 275 -11.38 5.51 0.60
CA PRO A 275 -11.70 6.67 1.41
C PRO A 275 -10.64 6.85 2.50
N HIS A 276 -10.18 8.08 2.70
CA HIS A 276 -9.23 8.39 3.76
C HIS A 276 -9.97 8.65 5.07
N GLN A 277 -9.51 8.01 6.15
CA GLN A 277 -10.01 8.24 7.50
C GLN A 277 -9.59 9.66 7.95
N GLY A 278 -10.47 10.38 8.65
CA GLY A 278 -10.20 11.75 9.10
C GLY A 278 -10.62 12.88 8.14
N ALA A 279 -10.95 12.58 6.88
CA ALA A 279 -11.45 13.58 5.93
C ALA A 279 -12.72 13.12 5.21
N ARG A 280 -13.84 13.81 5.45
CA ARG A 280 -15.13 13.47 4.82
C ARG A 280 -15.07 13.70 3.31
N ASN A 281 -15.54 12.72 2.54
CA ASN A 281 -15.59 12.77 1.08
C ASN A 281 -14.22 12.98 0.39
N TYR A 282 -13.12 12.60 1.06
CA TYR A 282 -11.79 12.60 0.49
C TYR A 282 -11.32 11.16 0.25
N TRP A 283 -10.86 10.89 -0.96
CA TRP A 283 -10.44 9.57 -1.42
C TRP A 283 -9.02 9.65 -1.98
N THR A 284 -8.32 8.53 -1.96
CA THR A 284 -6.99 8.43 -2.57
C THR A 284 -6.94 7.33 -3.61
N ALA A 285 -6.10 7.54 -4.61
CA ALA A 285 -5.57 6.55 -5.53
C ALA A 285 -4.12 6.97 -5.84
N ILE A 286 -3.21 6.64 -4.93
CA ILE A 286 -1.81 7.11 -4.94
C ILE A 286 -0.84 5.94 -4.72
N GLY A 287 0.47 6.16 -4.96
CA GLY A 287 1.51 5.17 -4.64
C GLY A 287 1.59 3.98 -5.59
N PHE A 288 1.28 4.19 -6.87
CA PHE A 288 1.36 3.13 -7.88
C PHE A 288 2.82 2.89 -8.31
N SER A 289 3.42 1.83 -7.77
CA SER A 289 4.75 1.34 -8.14
C SER A 289 4.82 0.74 -9.55
N SER A 290 3.67 0.29 -10.07
CA SER A 290 3.50 -0.18 -11.45
C SER A 290 2.02 -0.15 -11.83
N ILE A 291 1.72 -0.13 -13.13
CA ILE A 291 0.33 -0.24 -13.62
C ILE A 291 -0.30 -1.60 -13.30
N ARG A 292 0.51 -2.61 -12.92
CA ARG A 292 0.04 -3.95 -12.53
C ARG A 292 -1.00 -3.91 -11.41
N GLN A 293 -0.92 -2.91 -10.52
CA GLN A 293 -1.73 -2.87 -9.30
C GLN A 293 -2.92 -1.90 -9.40
N GLY A 294 -2.97 -1.04 -10.42
CA GLY A 294 -3.64 0.26 -10.25
C GLY A 294 -4.95 0.53 -10.97
N LYS A 295 -5.39 -0.29 -11.94
CA LYS A 295 -6.47 0.18 -12.83
C LYS A 295 -7.79 -0.60 -12.71
N ALA A 296 -7.77 -1.93 -12.54
CA ALA A 296 -9.00 -2.71 -12.34
C ALA A 296 -9.61 -2.60 -10.93
N ARG A 297 -8.81 -2.17 -9.94
CA ARG A 297 -9.18 -2.12 -8.51
C ARG A 297 -9.79 -0.76 -8.10
N VAL A 298 -9.28 0.35 -8.67
CA VAL A 298 -9.71 1.74 -8.32
C VAL A 298 -11.18 1.99 -8.69
N CYS A 299 -11.61 1.55 -9.87
CA CYS A 299 -12.96 1.81 -10.37
C CYS A 299 -14.04 1.02 -9.63
N ARG A 300 -13.73 -0.18 -9.16
CA ARG A 300 -14.66 -1.02 -8.38
C ARG A 300 -14.91 -0.44 -6.98
N VAL A 301 -13.89 0.16 -6.36
CA VAL A 301 -13.97 0.74 -5.01
C VAL A 301 -14.82 2.01 -4.96
N ILE A 302 -14.83 2.83 -6.02
CA ILE A 302 -15.48 4.14 -6.00
C ILE A 302 -16.98 4.07 -6.38
N ASP A 303 -17.39 3.09 -7.19
CA ASP A 303 -18.78 2.87 -7.62
C ASP A 303 -19.63 2.03 -6.64
N ARG A 304 -19.23 1.95 -5.36
CA ARG A 304 -19.87 1.12 -4.30
C ARG A 304 -19.93 -0.39 -4.60
N CYS A 305 -19.33 -0.86 -5.68
CA CYS A 305 -19.22 -2.29 -6.00
C CYS A 305 -17.95 -2.88 -5.37
N VAL A 306 -17.98 -3.13 -4.06
CA VAL A 306 -16.97 -3.96 -3.39
C VAL A 306 -17.20 -5.43 -3.77
N ALA A 307 -16.94 -5.76 -5.04
CA ALA A 307 -17.05 -7.14 -5.55
C ALA A 307 -15.86 -8.03 -5.12
N CYS A 308 -14.82 -7.43 -4.53
CA CYS A 308 -13.66 -8.13 -3.99
C CYS A 308 -13.04 -7.35 -2.83
N ASP A 309 -12.52 -8.06 -1.83
CA ASP A 309 -11.75 -7.48 -0.75
C ASP A 309 -10.42 -6.91 -1.27
N LEU A 310 -10.07 -5.71 -0.79
CA LEU A 310 -8.90 -4.94 -1.20
C LEU A 310 -8.24 -4.21 -0.01
N ILE A 311 -8.38 -4.78 1.19
CA ILE A 311 -7.85 -4.18 2.42
C ILE A 311 -6.33 -3.97 2.37
N GLU A 312 -5.60 -4.77 1.57
CA GLU A 312 -4.18 -4.60 1.34
C GLU A 312 -3.82 -3.30 0.60
N CYS A 313 -4.79 -2.69 -0.08
CA CYS A 313 -4.65 -1.39 -0.73
C CYS A 313 -5.30 -0.26 0.06
N ASP A 314 -5.89 -0.52 1.24
CA ASP A 314 -6.58 0.51 2.03
C ASP A 314 -5.60 1.64 2.40
N PRO A 315 -5.95 2.92 2.19
CA PRO A 315 -5.06 4.04 2.51
C PRO A 315 -4.77 4.18 4.00
N ASN A 316 -5.61 3.62 4.86
CA ASN A 316 -5.54 3.74 6.32
C ASN A 316 -4.83 2.54 6.98
N ARG A 317 -4.20 1.65 6.18
CA ARG A 317 -3.33 0.59 6.72
C ARG A 317 -2.03 1.13 7.32
N TYR A 318 -1.63 2.32 6.90
CA TYR A 318 -0.58 3.12 7.51
C TYR A 318 -1.16 4.08 8.56
N ALA A 319 -0.34 4.52 9.50
CA ALA A 319 -0.74 5.47 10.53
C ALA A 319 0.47 6.26 11.04
N HIS A 320 0.35 6.89 12.22
CA HIS A 320 1.42 7.71 12.81
C HIS A 320 2.80 7.06 12.86
N TRP A 321 2.86 5.72 12.95
CA TRP A 321 4.09 4.94 13.08
C TRP A 321 4.91 4.87 11.79
N THR A 322 4.29 5.18 10.66
CA THR A 322 4.92 5.13 9.33
C THR A 322 5.74 6.42 9.10
N SER A 323 6.81 6.55 9.89
CA SER A 323 7.72 7.70 9.91
C SER A 323 8.50 7.87 8.60
N VAL A 324 9.12 9.03 8.37
CA VAL A 324 9.98 9.27 7.19
C VAL A 324 11.15 8.26 7.12
N PRO A 325 11.86 7.93 8.22
CA PRO A 325 12.85 6.86 8.19
C PRO A 325 12.30 5.51 7.74
N TYR A 326 11.12 5.12 8.23
CA TYR A 326 10.45 3.89 7.79
C TYR A 326 10.06 3.94 6.30
N LEU A 327 9.56 5.09 5.85
CA LEU A 327 9.22 5.32 4.44
C LEU A 327 10.43 5.21 3.51
N CYS A 328 11.58 5.70 3.95
CA CYS A 328 12.81 5.65 3.19
C CYS A 328 13.54 4.30 3.30
N ALA A 329 12.96 3.31 3.98
CA ALA A 329 13.45 1.94 3.96
C ALA A 329 13.38 1.40 2.52
N ARG A 330 14.54 0.99 1.99
CA ARG A 330 14.74 0.69 0.55
C ARG A 330 14.42 -0.75 0.18
N GLU A 331 14.17 -1.60 1.17
CA GLU A 331 14.02 -3.06 1.05
C GLU A 331 12.99 -3.44 -0.01
N SER A 332 11.83 -2.78 -0.03
CA SER A 332 10.77 -3.08 -0.98
C SER A 332 11.17 -2.94 -2.44
N TYR A 333 12.06 -2.00 -2.77
CA TYR A 333 12.61 -1.88 -4.13
C TYR A 333 13.53 -3.05 -4.47
N GLY A 334 14.50 -3.34 -3.59
CA GLY A 334 15.46 -4.42 -3.80
C GLY A 334 14.79 -5.80 -3.83
N PHE A 335 13.68 -5.94 -3.12
CA PHE A 335 12.93 -7.20 -2.99
C PHE A 335 11.92 -7.42 -4.12
N ASN A 336 11.96 -6.63 -5.20
CA ASN A 336 10.96 -6.76 -6.26
C ASN A 336 10.88 -8.15 -6.89
N ASN A 337 12.01 -8.87 -6.95
CA ASN A 337 12.09 -10.19 -7.59
C ASN A 337 12.79 -11.23 -6.72
N VAL A 338 12.85 -11.02 -5.40
CA VAL A 338 13.22 -12.10 -4.50
C VAL A 338 12.15 -13.18 -4.53
N VAL A 339 12.50 -14.38 -4.08
CA VAL A 339 11.54 -15.48 -3.94
C VAL A 339 10.52 -15.09 -2.86
N GLY A 340 9.25 -14.97 -3.24
CA GLY A 340 8.16 -14.71 -2.30
C GLY A 340 7.80 -15.98 -1.55
N TYR A 341 8.23 -16.08 -0.30
CA TYR A 341 7.94 -17.23 0.56
C TYR A 341 6.64 -17.03 1.36
N PRO A 342 5.93 -18.11 1.71
CA PRO A 342 4.91 -18.04 2.75
C PRO A 342 5.52 -17.53 4.06
N LYS A 343 4.81 -16.61 4.72
CA LYS A 343 5.25 -16.00 5.99
C LYS A 343 6.61 -15.29 5.85
N GLU A 344 6.78 -14.60 4.72
CA GLU A 344 7.91 -13.73 4.47
C GLU A 344 8.02 -12.67 5.57
N GLU A 345 9.22 -12.53 6.12
CA GLU A 345 9.56 -11.48 7.08
C GLU A 345 10.49 -10.47 6.40
N ARG A 346 10.26 -9.21 6.74
CA ARG A 346 10.98 -8.03 6.26
C ARG A 346 11.45 -7.23 7.45
N PHE A 347 12.69 -6.76 7.42
CA PHE A 347 13.36 -6.23 8.61
C PHE A 347 13.63 -4.74 8.53
N ALA A 348 13.62 -4.15 7.34
CA ALA A 348 13.97 -2.75 7.18
C ALA A 348 12.96 -1.83 7.89
N GLY A 349 13.49 -0.84 8.61
CA GLY A 349 12.69 0.13 9.36
C GLY A 349 12.08 -0.38 10.67
N ARG A 350 12.38 -1.62 11.10
CA ARG A 350 11.91 -2.20 12.36
C ARG A 350 12.95 -2.10 13.49
N PRO A 351 12.53 -1.99 14.75
CA PRO A 351 11.16 -1.76 15.21
C PRO A 351 10.70 -0.30 14.93
N THR A 352 9.39 -0.08 14.89
CA THR A 352 8.83 1.27 14.79
C THR A 352 8.67 1.91 16.18
N ASP A 353 8.12 3.13 16.25
CA ASP A 353 7.72 3.76 17.52
C ASP A 353 6.50 3.06 18.18
N ARG A 354 5.83 2.15 17.47
CA ARG A 354 4.61 1.46 17.89
C ARG A 354 4.89 0.08 18.48
N VAL A 355 5.53 0.05 19.64
CA VAL A 355 5.80 -1.18 20.39
C VAL A 355 4.98 -1.27 21.68
N SER A 356 4.69 -2.47 22.16
CA SER A 356 4.03 -2.66 23.45
C SER A 356 5.06 -2.53 24.59
N GLY A 357 4.59 -2.28 25.81
CA GLY A 357 5.46 -2.19 26.99
C GLY A 357 6.22 -3.49 27.29
N VAL A 358 5.81 -4.62 26.70
CA VAL A 358 6.45 -5.92 26.85
C VAL A 358 7.44 -6.24 25.72
N TYR A 359 7.59 -5.38 24.72
CA TYR A 359 8.49 -5.63 23.58
C TYR A 359 9.92 -5.94 24.03
N GLU A 360 10.51 -5.07 24.87
CA GLU A 360 11.89 -5.23 25.37
C GLU A 360 12.08 -6.51 26.18
N LEU A 361 11.04 -6.98 26.86
CA LEU A 361 11.08 -8.23 27.63
C LEU A 361 11.10 -9.46 26.72
N LEU A 362 10.44 -9.39 25.55
CA LEU A 362 10.16 -10.54 24.70
C LEU A 362 11.10 -10.64 23.49
N LYS A 363 11.66 -9.54 23.01
CA LYS A 363 12.41 -9.47 21.72
C LYS A 363 13.51 -10.52 21.56
N ASP A 364 14.20 -10.87 22.66
CA ASP A 364 15.30 -11.83 22.65
C ASP A 364 14.86 -13.27 22.93
N ARG A 365 13.54 -13.54 23.01
CA ARG A 365 12.94 -14.85 23.36
C ARG A 365 11.96 -15.38 22.32
N CYS A 366 11.67 -14.59 21.28
CA CYS A 366 10.76 -14.96 20.21
C CYS A 366 11.24 -14.42 18.86
N SER A 367 10.68 -14.94 17.77
CA SER A 367 10.69 -14.21 16.50
C SER A 367 9.59 -13.16 16.54
N MET A 368 9.94 -11.88 16.44
CA MET A 368 8.97 -10.80 16.36
C MET A 368 8.43 -10.66 14.94
N GLY A 369 7.13 -10.62 14.81
CA GLY A 369 6.41 -10.36 13.58
C GLY A 369 5.96 -8.92 13.45
N PHE A 370 5.97 -8.41 12.22
CA PHE A 370 5.51 -7.07 11.91
C PHE A 370 4.01 -7.05 11.57
N HIS A 371 3.22 -6.29 12.32
CA HIS A 371 1.77 -6.17 12.13
C HIS A 371 1.31 -4.72 12.28
N ALA A 372 1.05 -4.02 11.16
CA ALA A 372 0.55 -2.64 11.15
C ALA A 372 1.33 -1.69 12.08
N GLY A 373 2.67 -1.77 12.01
CA GLY A 373 3.61 -1.01 12.85
C GLY A 373 4.03 -1.72 14.13
N TRP A 374 3.22 -2.66 14.63
CA TRP A 374 3.52 -3.41 15.85
C TRP A 374 4.56 -4.50 15.64
N GLU A 375 5.36 -4.73 16.67
CA GLU A 375 6.15 -5.94 16.87
C GLU A 375 5.37 -6.89 17.77
N GLN A 376 4.92 -8.03 17.22
CA GLN A 376 4.14 -9.05 17.95
C GLN A 376 4.83 -10.42 17.82
N PRO A 377 5.04 -11.16 18.92
CA PRO A 377 5.66 -12.49 18.85
C PRO A 377 4.93 -13.44 17.90
N HIS A 378 5.66 -14.02 16.93
CA HIS A 378 5.16 -15.09 16.06
C HIS A 378 5.29 -16.47 16.71
N TYR A 379 6.45 -16.75 17.30
CA TYR A 379 6.75 -17.97 18.04
C TYR A 379 7.91 -17.74 19.01
N PHE A 380 7.95 -18.50 20.10
CA PHE A 380 8.95 -18.45 21.16
C PHE A 380 9.96 -19.58 21.04
N HIS A 381 11.24 -19.24 21.16
CA HIS A 381 12.33 -20.21 21.13
C HIS A 381 12.77 -20.61 22.54
N LYS A 382 13.29 -21.83 22.67
CA LYS A 382 13.97 -22.34 23.85
C LYS A 382 15.47 -22.50 23.56
N PRO A 383 16.33 -22.53 24.59
CA PRO A 383 17.73 -22.89 24.41
C PRO A 383 17.87 -24.22 23.64
N GLY A 384 18.66 -24.20 22.58
CA GLY A 384 18.88 -25.36 21.70
C GLY A 384 17.96 -25.44 20.48
N ASP A 385 16.95 -24.58 20.36
CA ASP A 385 16.20 -24.45 19.11
C ASP A 385 17.02 -23.73 18.04
N ASP A 386 16.68 -24.02 16.79
CA ASP A 386 17.22 -23.35 15.62
C ASP A 386 16.52 -22.00 15.38
N THR A 387 17.18 -20.90 15.76
CA THR A 387 16.62 -19.54 15.73
C THR A 387 16.89 -18.80 14.42
N GLY A 388 16.17 -17.70 14.21
CA GLY A 388 16.36 -16.81 13.07
C GLY A 388 15.39 -17.08 11.91
N TYR A 389 15.47 -16.22 10.90
CA TYR A 389 14.57 -16.25 9.74
C TYR A 389 14.97 -17.36 8.76
N LYS A 390 14.10 -18.38 8.64
CA LYS A 390 14.28 -19.52 7.72
C LYS A 390 13.01 -19.73 6.89
N PRO A 391 12.75 -18.86 5.90
CA PRO A 391 11.56 -18.97 5.07
C PRO A 391 11.61 -20.26 4.25
N SER A 392 10.43 -20.87 4.04
CA SER A 392 10.33 -22.12 3.28
C SER A 392 8.91 -22.29 2.74
N PHE A 393 8.80 -22.97 1.60
CA PHE A 393 7.51 -23.46 1.08
C PHE A 393 6.97 -24.66 1.87
N ARG A 394 7.79 -25.24 2.75
CA ARG A 394 7.48 -26.40 3.59
C ARG A 394 7.62 -26.04 5.06
N ARG A 395 7.38 -27.01 5.95
CA ARG A 395 7.66 -26.86 7.38
C ARG A 395 9.10 -26.41 7.58
N THR A 396 9.31 -25.48 8.51
CA THR A 396 10.62 -24.91 8.83
C THR A 396 10.81 -24.83 10.35
N ASN A 397 11.88 -24.18 10.80
CA ASN A 397 12.39 -24.17 12.17
C ASN A 397 11.36 -23.84 13.27
N TRP A 398 10.30 -23.07 12.98
CA TRP A 398 9.24 -22.76 13.95
C TRP A 398 8.22 -23.90 14.17
N PHE A 399 8.21 -24.97 13.38
CA PHE A 399 7.20 -26.04 13.48
C PHE A 399 7.23 -26.76 14.85
N GLY A 400 8.42 -27.09 15.35
CA GLY A 400 8.60 -27.69 16.68
C GLY A 400 8.20 -26.73 17.81
N PRO A 401 8.75 -25.50 17.84
CA PRO A 401 8.35 -24.45 18.78
C PRO A 401 6.84 -24.22 18.90
N VAL A 402 6.16 -23.99 17.77
CA VAL A 402 4.71 -23.77 17.75
C VAL A 402 3.96 -24.98 18.28
N GLY A 403 4.39 -26.21 17.97
CA GLY A 403 3.80 -27.42 18.53
C GLY A 403 3.86 -27.48 20.07
N ARG A 404 4.95 -26.97 20.66
CA ARG A 404 5.08 -26.88 22.13
C ARG A 404 4.22 -25.78 22.73
N GLU A 405 4.06 -24.65 22.04
CA GLU A 405 3.14 -23.59 22.47
C GLU A 405 1.69 -24.05 22.45
N CYS A 406 1.26 -24.76 21.39
CA CYS A 406 -0.07 -25.36 21.34
C CYS A 406 -0.28 -26.33 22.51
N LYS A 407 0.70 -27.20 22.78
CA LYS A 407 0.63 -28.13 23.92
C LYS A 407 0.54 -27.39 25.27
N LEU A 408 1.32 -26.32 25.45
CA LEU A 408 1.30 -25.49 26.65
C LEU A 408 -0.09 -24.87 26.90
N VAL A 409 -0.75 -24.38 25.86
CA VAL A 409 -2.10 -23.80 25.98
C VAL A 409 -3.14 -24.88 26.29
N MET A 410 -3.00 -26.08 25.73
CA MET A 410 -3.94 -27.18 25.94
C MET A 410 -3.80 -27.85 27.31
N GLU A 411 -2.59 -27.92 27.85
CA GLU A 411 -2.28 -28.65 29.09
C GLU A 411 -1.97 -27.73 30.28
N GLY A 412 -1.91 -26.42 30.06
CA GLY A 412 -1.51 -25.44 31.07
C GLY A 412 -2.11 -24.06 30.81
N VAL A 413 -1.29 -23.03 30.96
CA VAL A 413 -1.70 -21.63 30.75
C VAL A 413 -0.67 -20.95 29.87
N GLY A 414 -1.13 -20.44 28.72
CA GLY A 414 -0.34 -19.60 27.83
C GLY A 414 -0.67 -18.12 28.01
N VAL A 415 0.33 -17.26 27.83
CA VAL A 415 0.17 -15.81 27.79
C VAL A 415 0.61 -15.33 26.41
N ILE A 416 -0.22 -14.50 25.77
CA ILE A 416 0.03 -13.94 24.44
C ILE A 416 -0.19 -12.43 24.47
N ASP A 417 0.70 -11.68 23.81
CA ASP A 417 0.53 -10.24 23.64
C ASP A 417 -0.49 -9.97 22.52
N LEU A 418 -1.64 -9.40 22.89
CA LEU A 418 -2.71 -8.98 21.99
C LEU A 418 -2.87 -7.46 21.95
N SER A 419 -1.86 -6.73 22.41
CA SER A 419 -1.77 -5.27 22.31
C SER A 419 -2.05 -4.72 20.90
N PRO A 420 -1.71 -5.41 19.80
CA PRO A 420 -1.97 -4.89 18.44
C PRO A 420 -3.44 -4.71 18.04
N PHE A 421 -4.42 -5.23 18.78
CA PHE A 421 -5.84 -5.08 18.41
C PHE A 421 -6.26 -3.61 18.23
N GLY A 422 -7.07 -3.35 17.20
CA GLY A 422 -7.81 -2.09 17.07
C GLY A 422 -8.87 -1.98 18.17
N LYS A 423 -8.83 -0.90 18.96
CA LYS A 423 -9.70 -0.69 20.13
C LYS A 423 -10.42 0.64 19.98
N PHE A 424 -11.75 0.63 20.05
CA PHE A 424 -12.58 1.82 19.93
C PHE A 424 -13.46 1.95 21.17
N ILE A 425 -13.55 3.16 21.72
CA ILE A 425 -14.46 3.50 22.81
C ILE A 425 -15.55 4.40 22.23
N VAL A 426 -16.80 3.91 22.25
CA VAL A 426 -17.96 4.65 21.76
C VAL A 426 -18.81 5.07 22.96
N LYS A 427 -18.98 6.39 23.14
CA LYS A 427 -19.75 7.01 24.23
C LYS A 427 -20.68 8.08 23.65
N GLY A 428 -21.67 8.52 24.43
CA GLY A 428 -22.65 9.55 24.05
C GLY A 428 -24.08 9.02 24.00
N GLU A 429 -25.04 9.94 24.01
CA GLU A 429 -26.49 9.62 24.07
C GLU A 429 -26.92 8.72 22.91
N ASP A 430 -26.41 8.98 21.70
CA ASP A 430 -26.73 8.21 20.50
C ASP A 430 -25.86 6.94 20.30
N SER A 431 -24.97 6.61 21.23
CA SER A 431 -24.03 5.47 21.07
C SER A 431 -24.76 4.14 20.82
N HIS A 432 -25.79 3.84 21.61
CA HIS A 432 -26.59 2.63 21.42
C HIS A 432 -27.26 2.62 20.05
N ARG A 433 -27.88 3.73 19.64
CA ARG A 433 -28.56 3.85 18.34
C ARG A 433 -27.61 3.69 17.16
N LEU A 434 -26.39 4.22 17.28
CA LEU A 434 -25.35 4.05 16.26
C LEU A 434 -24.94 2.58 16.13
N LEU A 435 -24.59 1.93 17.25
CA LEU A 435 -24.10 0.56 17.23
C LEU A 435 -25.18 -0.43 16.76
N ASP A 436 -26.44 -0.20 17.13
CA ASP A 436 -27.60 -1.00 16.70
C ASP A 436 -27.86 -0.92 15.19
N ARG A 437 -27.47 0.20 14.56
CA ARG A 437 -27.57 0.37 13.10
C ARG A 437 -26.38 -0.21 12.34
N VAL A 438 -25.21 -0.27 12.96
CA VAL A 438 -23.96 -0.73 12.33
C VAL A 438 -23.82 -2.25 12.41
N PHE A 439 -24.18 -2.86 13.54
CA PHE A 439 -24.05 -4.29 13.76
C PHE A 439 -25.35 -5.03 13.44
N ALA A 440 -25.22 -6.20 12.80
CA ALA A 440 -26.38 -7.05 12.50
C ALA A 440 -26.88 -7.85 13.71
N ASN A 441 -26.03 -8.03 14.74
CA ASN A 441 -26.40 -8.73 15.96
C ASN A 441 -27.00 -7.75 16.97
N THR A 442 -27.88 -8.25 17.85
CA THR A 442 -28.42 -7.43 18.95
C THR A 442 -27.30 -6.98 19.88
N LEU A 443 -27.33 -5.71 20.29
CA LEU A 443 -26.36 -5.20 21.25
C LEU A 443 -26.46 -5.94 22.59
N PRO A 444 -25.32 -6.25 23.24
CA PRO A 444 -25.34 -6.90 24.53
C PRO A 444 -26.02 -5.99 25.56
N LYS A 445 -26.85 -6.57 26.43
CA LYS A 445 -27.46 -5.84 27.54
C LYS A 445 -26.35 -5.27 28.43
N VAL A 446 -26.46 -3.99 28.77
CA VAL A 446 -25.63 -3.39 29.81
C VAL A 446 -25.90 -4.15 31.10
N ARG A 447 -24.91 -4.92 31.58
CA ARG A 447 -24.99 -5.50 32.93
C ARG A 447 -24.69 -4.36 33.90
N GLU A 448 -25.66 -3.96 34.71
CA GLU A 448 -25.59 -2.90 35.73
C GLU A 448 -24.60 -3.17 36.89
N ARG A 449 -23.59 -4.04 36.71
CA ARG A 449 -22.69 -4.44 37.80
C ARG A 449 -21.64 -3.39 38.18
N GLU A 450 -21.38 -2.38 37.36
CA GLU A 450 -20.41 -1.32 37.69
C GLU A 450 -21.07 -0.04 38.24
N THR A 451 -22.27 0.31 37.77
CA THR A 451 -22.99 1.51 38.22
C THR A 451 -23.49 1.42 39.66
N GLU A 452 -23.85 0.24 40.16
CA GLU A 452 -24.23 0.09 41.58
C GLU A 452 -23.04 0.26 42.52
N ARG A 453 -21.84 -0.17 42.12
CA ARG A 453 -20.64 -0.08 42.97
C ARG A 453 -20.15 1.36 43.10
N GLU A 454 -20.17 2.13 42.01
CA GLU A 454 -19.87 3.56 42.03
C GLU A 454 -20.96 4.36 42.76
N ARG A 455 -22.26 4.09 42.52
CA ARG A 455 -23.35 4.75 43.25
C ARG A 455 -23.38 4.41 44.74
N ALA A 456 -22.95 3.21 45.14
CA ALA A 456 -22.82 2.83 46.54
C ALA A 456 -21.67 3.58 47.22
N THR A 457 -20.53 3.74 46.54
CA THR A 457 -19.40 4.52 47.08
C THR A 457 -19.72 6.01 47.20
N ASP A 458 -20.47 6.56 46.26
CA ASP A 458 -20.91 7.97 46.32
C ASP A 458 -21.92 8.19 47.45
N ARG A 459 -22.88 7.28 47.66
CA ARG A 459 -23.83 7.35 48.79
C ARG A 459 -23.16 7.20 50.15
N GLU A 460 -22.16 6.33 50.27
CA GLU A 460 -21.39 6.19 51.52
C GLU A 460 -20.61 7.46 51.84
N ARG A 461 -20.01 8.11 50.83
CA ARG A 461 -19.29 9.38 50.99
C ARG A 461 -20.21 10.55 51.36
N GLU A 462 -21.43 10.57 50.83
CA GLU A 462 -22.44 11.57 51.16
C GLU A 462 -22.93 11.40 52.62
N THR A 463 -23.17 10.15 53.04
CA THR A 463 -23.56 9.82 54.42
C THR A 463 -22.47 10.14 55.44
N GLU A 464 -21.19 9.95 55.09
CA GLU A 464 -20.06 10.35 55.93
C GLU A 464 -19.93 11.87 56.06
N ARG A 465 -20.19 12.64 54.99
CA ARG A 465 -20.23 14.10 55.04
C ARG A 465 -21.32 14.61 55.97
N ASP A 466 -22.53 14.05 55.86
CA ASP A 466 -23.65 14.46 56.70
C ASP A 466 -23.37 14.19 58.19
N ARG A 467 -22.82 13.01 58.50
CA ARG A 467 -22.39 12.66 59.87
C ARG A 467 -21.26 13.54 60.40
N ALA A 468 -20.33 13.97 59.55
CA ALA A 468 -19.27 14.90 59.94
C ALA A 468 -19.85 16.29 60.27
N THR A 469 -20.83 16.74 59.48
CA THR A 469 -21.52 18.02 59.66
C THR A 469 -22.36 18.03 60.94
N ASP A 470 -23.06 16.93 61.25
CA ASP A 470 -23.83 16.80 62.49
C ASP A 470 -22.92 16.76 63.73
N ARG A 471 -21.78 16.06 63.67
CA ARG A 471 -20.78 16.07 64.76
C ARG A 471 -20.17 17.46 65.00
N GLU A 472 -20.00 18.25 63.94
CA GLU A 472 -19.51 19.62 64.05
C GLU A 472 -20.55 20.53 64.73
N ARG A 473 -21.82 20.41 64.35
CA ARG A 473 -22.95 21.11 65.00
C ARG A 473 -23.13 20.72 66.47
N GLU A 474 -22.91 19.46 66.81
CA GLU A 474 -22.98 18.98 68.18
C GLU A 474 -21.83 19.57 69.04
N ARG A 475 -20.61 19.63 68.49
CA ARG A 475 -19.47 20.30 69.12
C ARG A 475 -19.65 21.81 69.27
N GLU A 476 -20.32 22.47 68.34
CA GLU A 476 -20.68 23.90 68.47
C GLU A 476 -21.71 24.11 69.59
N ARG A 477 -22.73 23.25 69.69
CA ARG A 477 -23.71 23.32 70.79
C ARG A 477 -23.07 23.07 72.15
N GLU A 478 -22.12 22.14 72.25
CA GLU A 478 -21.37 21.91 73.50
C GLU A 478 -20.48 23.11 73.86
N ARG A 479 -19.88 23.80 72.87
CA ARG A 479 -19.13 25.04 73.13
C ARG A 479 -20.02 26.18 73.59
N ASP A 480 -21.17 26.39 72.96
CA ASP A 480 -22.10 27.45 73.36
C ASP A 480 -22.70 27.18 74.75
N SER A 481 -22.87 25.91 75.13
CA SER A 481 -23.31 25.51 76.48
C SER A 481 -22.25 25.76 77.55
N SER A 482 -20.97 25.76 77.19
CA SER A 482 -19.83 26.02 78.11
C SER A 482 -19.54 27.50 78.36
N VAL A 483 -20.30 28.42 77.75
CA VAL A 483 -20.18 29.88 77.98
C VAL A 483 -21.15 30.37 79.09
N PHE A 484 -22.01 29.49 79.60
CA PHE A 484 -22.89 29.74 80.74
C PHE A 484 -22.68 28.70 81.86
N GLU A 485 -21.45 28.58 82.35
CA GLU A 485 -21.13 28.04 83.69
C GLU A 485 -19.94 28.78 84.31
#